data_AF-A0A7S2CTI0-F1
#
_entry.id   AF-A0A7S2CTI0-F1
#
_cell.length_a   1.000
_cell.length_b   1.000
_cell.length_c   1.000
_cell.angle_alpha   90.00
_cell.angle_beta   90.00
_cell.angle_gamma   90.00
#
_symmetry.space_group_name_H-M   'P 1'
#
loop_
_entity.id
_entity.type
_entity.pdbx_description
1 polymer ?
#
loop_
_entity_poly.entity_id
_entity_poly.type
_entity_poly.pdbx_seq_one_letter_code
_entity_poly.pdbx_strand_id
1 'polypeptide(L)'
;QVALDVACGTWHSMAIIMIPPMMGCGEVWTWGSGYHGQLGQGNTQMSLKPGRVSEISSWHVYAKSIQCGSHHNAMISHDGELWTWGSNMNNCLGREIDEMDVIYTPVPGHCGGFGSIVERVGRGMVRSVACGKEFTIVATYPYEGPSEHVAKKLMEEEDLRAEEARIREDEEKMAKEAAEKKRIKDEEKAARLARRQQGREAALALDNGTAEDATVNNQPDASLILDKNMGSRKGAE
;
A
#
# COMPACT_ATOMS: atom_id res chain seq x y z
N GLN A 1 14.51 9.82 -22.84
CA GLN A 1 13.10 9.77 -22.43
C GLN A 1 12.29 10.48 -23.50
N VAL A 2 11.16 9.91 -23.92
CA VAL A 2 10.30 10.48 -24.97
C VAL A 2 9.06 11.06 -24.30
N ALA A 3 8.73 12.32 -24.56
CA ALA A 3 7.47 12.90 -24.13
C ALA A 3 6.37 12.43 -25.10
N LEU A 4 5.31 11.85 -24.54
CA LEU A 4 4.15 11.37 -25.30
C LEU A 4 3.11 12.47 -25.49
N ASP A 5 2.91 13.27 -24.45
CA ASP A 5 1.89 14.31 -24.41
C ASP A 5 2.30 15.42 -23.44
N VAL A 6 1.76 16.62 -23.64
CA VAL A 6 1.98 17.79 -22.80
C VAL A 6 0.67 18.55 -22.60
N ALA A 7 0.42 18.98 -21.38
CA ALA A 7 -0.72 19.83 -21.04
C ALA A 7 -0.23 21.05 -20.24
N CYS A 8 -0.88 22.18 -20.47
CA CYS A 8 -0.53 23.45 -19.83
C CYS A 8 -1.75 24.02 -19.14
N GLY A 9 -1.60 24.33 -17.85
CA GLY A 9 -2.58 25.08 -17.08
C GLY A 9 -2.26 26.56 -17.06
N THR A 10 -2.95 27.32 -16.20
CA THR A 10 -2.68 28.75 -16.03
C THR A 10 -1.33 29.01 -15.34
N TRP A 11 -0.92 28.14 -14.41
CA TRP A 11 0.24 28.37 -13.54
C TRP A 11 1.23 27.20 -13.49
N HIS A 12 0.96 26.11 -14.21
CA HIS A 12 1.74 24.88 -14.19
C HIS A 12 1.65 24.14 -15.51
N SER A 13 2.51 23.14 -15.67
CA SER A 13 2.57 22.30 -16.85
C SER A 13 2.72 20.84 -16.43
N MET A 14 2.21 19.96 -17.28
CA MET A 14 2.28 18.52 -17.13
C MET A 14 2.79 17.89 -18.42
N ALA A 15 3.50 16.77 -18.29
CA ALA A 15 3.89 15.94 -19.42
C ALA A 15 3.76 14.46 -19.06
N ILE A 16 3.45 13.67 -20.09
CA ILE A 16 3.56 12.20 -20.02
C ILE A 16 4.92 11.81 -20.58
N ILE A 17 5.72 11.11 -19.78
CA ILE A 17 7.02 10.59 -20.19
C ILE A 17 6.90 9.08 -20.39
N MET A 18 7.19 8.62 -21.61
CA MET A 18 7.16 7.20 -21.97
C MET A 18 8.13 6.39 -21.10
N ILE A 19 7.66 5.25 -20.61
CA ILE A 19 8.48 4.21 -19.98
C ILE A 19 8.54 2.98 -20.90
N PRO A 20 9.67 2.72 -21.57
CA PRO A 20 9.83 1.49 -22.35
C PRO A 20 9.69 0.23 -21.48
N PRO A 21 9.11 -0.88 -21.99
CA PRO A 21 8.62 -1.09 -23.36
C PRO A 21 7.17 -0.64 -23.60
N MET A 22 6.54 0.05 -22.63
CA MET A 22 5.13 0.41 -22.69
C MET A 22 4.88 1.48 -23.77
N MET A 23 3.98 1.20 -24.71
CA MET A 23 3.65 2.11 -25.81
C MET A 23 2.32 2.83 -25.55
N GLY A 24 2.32 4.16 -25.72
CA GLY A 24 1.10 4.98 -25.65
C GLY A 24 0.66 5.38 -24.24
N CYS A 25 1.42 5.02 -23.21
CA CYS A 25 1.24 5.54 -21.85
C CYS A 25 2.59 5.70 -21.14
N GLY A 26 2.59 6.37 -20.00
CA GLY A 26 3.81 6.66 -19.27
C GLY A 26 3.61 7.30 -17.90
N GLU A 27 4.69 7.85 -17.38
CA GLU A 27 4.71 8.54 -16.09
C GLU A 27 4.31 10.01 -16.22
N VAL A 28 3.65 10.54 -15.18
CA VAL A 28 3.30 11.95 -15.11
C VAL A 28 4.42 12.76 -14.47
N TRP A 29 4.77 13.85 -15.15
CA TRP A 29 5.73 14.84 -14.67
C TRP A 29 5.05 16.20 -14.63
N THR A 30 5.31 16.97 -13.57
CA THR A 30 4.68 18.29 -13.35
C THR A 30 5.71 19.33 -12.92
N TRP A 31 5.50 20.59 -13.32
CA TRP A 31 6.29 21.73 -12.87
C TRP A 31 5.48 23.03 -12.94
N GLY A 32 6.01 24.09 -12.31
CA GLY A 32 5.36 25.38 -12.15
C GLY A 32 4.88 25.61 -10.72
N SER A 33 3.76 26.30 -10.57
CA SER A 33 3.15 26.60 -9.27
C SER A 33 2.59 25.32 -8.62
N GLY A 34 2.76 25.17 -7.30
CA GLY A 34 2.17 24.09 -6.51
C GLY A 34 1.26 24.55 -5.37
N TYR A 35 0.95 25.85 -5.27
CA TYR A 35 0.26 26.45 -4.12
C TYR A 35 -1.09 25.80 -3.76
N HIS A 36 -1.78 25.19 -4.72
CA HIS A 36 -3.05 24.50 -4.54
C HIS A 36 -2.90 23.00 -4.78
N GLY A 37 -1.71 22.42 -4.57
CA GLY A 37 -1.47 20.99 -4.76
C GLY A 37 -1.47 20.53 -6.23
N GLN A 38 -1.50 21.43 -7.20
CA GLN A 38 -1.63 21.07 -8.62
C GLN A 38 -0.41 20.33 -9.19
N LEU A 39 0.70 20.23 -8.46
CA LEU A 39 1.82 19.38 -8.90
C LEU A 39 1.61 17.91 -8.53
N GLY A 40 0.75 17.59 -7.56
CA GLY A 40 0.50 16.19 -7.19
C GLY A 40 1.69 15.48 -6.51
N GLN A 41 2.73 16.22 -6.09
CA GLN A 41 3.99 15.69 -5.52
C GLN A 41 3.94 15.55 -3.98
N GLY A 42 2.74 15.38 -3.42
CA GLY A 42 2.53 15.24 -1.97
C GLY A 42 2.75 16.53 -1.15
N ASN A 43 3.02 17.66 -1.81
CA ASN A 43 3.24 18.95 -1.16
C ASN A 43 2.67 20.11 -2.01
N THR A 44 2.74 21.32 -1.47
CA THR A 44 2.23 22.55 -2.10
C THR A 44 3.33 23.52 -2.56
N GLN A 45 4.58 23.05 -2.66
CA GLN A 45 5.70 23.87 -3.10
C GLN A 45 5.70 24.01 -4.62
N MET A 46 6.18 25.15 -5.12
CA MET A 46 6.44 25.30 -6.55
C MET A 46 7.64 24.45 -6.97
N SER A 47 7.63 23.98 -8.21
CA SER A 47 8.79 23.31 -8.80
C SER A 47 9.22 24.01 -10.08
N LEU A 48 10.45 24.50 -10.10
CA LEU A 48 11.02 25.15 -11.30
C LEU A 48 11.48 24.15 -12.36
N LYS A 49 11.57 22.86 -11.99
CA LYS A 49 11.99 21.77 -12.87
C LYS A 49 10.89 20.71 -12.96
N PRO A 50 10.77 19.99 -14.07
CA PRO A 50 9.92 18.81 -14.14
C PRO A 50 10.23 17.86 -12.98
N GLY A 51 9.23 17.59 -12.16
CA GLY A 51 9.29 16.60 -11.08
C GLY A 51 8.28 15.49 -11.32
N ARG A 52 8.68 14.25 -11.08
CA ARG A 52 7.82 13.09 -11.22
C ARG A 52 6.75 13.07 -10.13
N VAL A 53 5.53 12.72 -10.49
CA VAL A 53 4.45 12.42 -9.55
C VAL A 53 4.61 10.97 -9.06
N SER A 54 5.33 10.79 -7.96
CA SER A 54 5.75 9.48 -7.45
C SER A 54 4.60 8.57 -7.03
N GLU A 55 3.52 9.15 -6.52
CA GLU A 55 2.39 8.44 -5.94
C GLU A 55 1.67 7.60 -7.00
N ILE A 56 1.42 8.19 -8.17
CA ILE A 56 0.86 7.48 -9.34
C ILE A 56 1.75 6.31 -9.76
N SER A 57 3.07 6.53 -9.86
CA SER A 57 4.02 5.45 -10.18
C SER A 57 4.02 4.33 -9.13
N SER A 58 3.88 4.68 -7.84
CA SER A 58 3.87 3.71 -6.75
C SER A 58 2.64 2.79 -6.78
N TRP A 59 1.52 3.30 -7.31
CA TRP A 59 0.30 2.53 -7.52
C TRP A 59 0.29 1.77 -8.86
N HIS A 60 1.38 1.81 -9.63
CA HIS A 60 1.48 1.19 -10.96
C HIS A 60 0.42 1.71 -11.94
N VAL A 61 -0.02 2.95 -11.76
CA VAL A 61 -0.97 3.62 -12.65
C VAL A 61 -0.18 4.39 -13.71
N TYR A 62 -0.49 4.17 -14.99
CA TYR A 62 0.20 4.83 -16.09
C TYR A 62 -0.74 5.78 -16.83
N ALA A 63 -0.28 6.99 -17.13
CA ALA A 63 -1.05 8.02 -17.80
C ALA A 63 -1.15 7.74 -19.30
N LYS A 64 -2.37 7.78 -19.83
CA LYS A 64 -2.64 7.74 -21.28
C LYS A 64 -2.90 9.13 -21.85
N SER A 65 -3.58 9.99 -21.10
CA SER A 65 -3.84 11.38 -21.46
C SER A 65 -3.89 12.26 -20.23
N ILE A 66 -3.48 13.52 -20.36
CA ILE A 66 -3.44 14.49 -19.27
C ILE A 66 -4.16 15.77 -19.66
N GLN A 67 -4.72 16.47 -18.67
CA GLN A 67 -5.30 17.79 -18.82
C GLN A 67 -5.03 18.67 -17.60
N CYS A 68 -4.79 19.94 -17.88
CA CYS A 68 -4.59 20.96 -16.87
C CYS A 68 -5.72 21.98 -16.90
N GLY A 69 -6.30 22.28 -15.75
CA GLY A 69 -7.14 23.44 -15.52
C GLY A 69 -6.34 24.64 -15.02
N SER A 70 -6.99 25.60 -14.37
CA SER A 70 -6.29 26.74 -13.77
C SER A 70 -5.47 26.36 -12.53
N HIS A 71 -6.02 25.51 -11.67
CA HIS A 71 -5.39 25.07 -10.41
C HIS A 71 -5.61 23.59 -10.09
N HIS A 72 -6.21 22.82 -11.00
CA HIS A 72 -6.47 21.39 -10.83
C HIS A 72 -6.09 20.65 -12.11
N ASN A 73 -6.03 19.32 -12.02
CA ASN A 73 -5.68 18.46 -13.13
C ASN A 73 -6.60 17.26 -13.20
N ALA A 74 -6.65 16.69 -14.40
CA ALA A 74 -7.23 15.39 -14.65
C ALA A 74 -6.30 14.54 -15.51
N MET A 75 -6.34 13.24 -15.29
CA MET A 75 -5.61 12.25 -16.06
C MET A 75 -6.52 11.06 -16.33
N ILE A 76 -6.40 10.49 -17.53
CA ILE A 76 -6.97 9.17 -17.83
C ILE A 76 -5.83 8.15 -17.77
N SER A 77 -5.99 7.11 -16.96
CA SER A 77 -5.04 6.00 -16.89
C SER A 77 -5.08 5.15 -18.16
N HIS A 78 -4.08 4.30 -18.35
CA HIS A 78 -4.07 3.29 -19.41
C HIS A 78 -5.32 2.40 -19.36
N ASP A 79 -5.82 2.11 -18.16
CA ASP A 79 -6.97 1.24 -17.92
C ASP A 79 -8.33 1.96 -18.06
N GLY A 80 -8.31 3.24 -18.42
CA GLY A 80 -9.49 4.06 -18.68
C GLY A 80 -10.14 4.64 -17.43
N GLU A 81 -9.39 4.68 -16.32
CA GLU A 81 -9.82 5.29 -15.06
C GLU A 81 -9.49 6.78 -15.02
N LEU A 82 -10.30 7.55 -14.29
CA LEU A 82 -10.10 8.98 -14.14
C LEU A 82 -9.44 9.30 -12.80
N TRP A 83 -8.42 10.15 -12.84
CA TRP A 83 -7.67 10.60 -11.68
C TRP A 83 -7.62 12.12 -11.67
N THR A 84 -7.87 12.75 -10.52
CA THR A 84 -7.86 14.21 -10.38
C THR A 84 -7.12 14.66 -9.12
N TRP A 85 -6.49 15.85 -9.18
CA TRP A 85 -5.83 16.48 -8.04
C TRP A 85 -5.65 17.98 -8.25
N GLY A 86 -5.17 18.65 -7.20
CA GLY A 86 -5.01 20.09 -7.14
C GLY A 86 -6.17 20.75 -6.41
N SER A 87 -6.53 21.97 -6.80
CA SER A 87 -7.62 22.72 -6.20
C SER A 87 -8.94 21.97 -6.31
N ASN A 88 -9.69 21.97 -5.22
CA ASN A 88 -11.06 21.47 -5.14
C ASN A 88 -12.07 22.60 -4.93
N MET A 89 -11.70 23.85 -5.27
CA MET A 89 -12.66 24.96 -5.27
C MET A 89 -13.82 24.59 -6.21
N ASN A 90 -15.05 24.74 -5.72
CA ASN A 90 -16.30 24.35 -6.40
C ASN A 90 -16.43 22.84 -6.71
N ASN A 91 -15.76 21.96 -5.96
CA ASN A 91 -15.81 20.51 -6.17
C ASN A 91 -15.39 20.06 -7.59
N CYS A 92 -14.48 20.81 -8.22
CA CYS A 92 -14.06 20.55 -9.61
C CYS A 92 -13.27 19.24 -9.80
N LEU A 93 -12.83 18.59 -8.72
CA LEU A 93 -12.20 17.26 -8.77
C LEU A 93 -13.21 16.13 -9.01
N GLY A 94 -14.50 16.35 -8.75
CA GLY A 94 -15.56 15.38 -9.07
C GLY A 94 -15.47 14.06 -8.30
N ARG A 95 -14.85 14.05 -7.12
CA ARG A 95 -14.74 12.89 -6.23
C ARG A 95 -15.02 13.28 -4.79
N GLU A 96 -15.46 12.30 -4.00
CA GLU A 96 -15.59 12.46 -2.55
C GLU A 96 -14.19 12.56 -1.93
N ILE A 97 -14.04 13.46 -0.96
CA ILE A 97 -12.82 13.68 -0.21
C ILE A 97 -13.22 13.57 1.25
N ASP A 98 -12.57 12.66 1.99
CA ASP A 98 -12.98 12.21 3.33
C ASP A 98 -13.01 13.32 4.40
N GLU A 99 -12.32 14.43 4.13
CA GLU A 99 -12.27 15.58 5.01
C GLU A 99 -13.17 16.70 4.49
N MET A 100 -14.18 17.07 5.30
CA MET A 100 -14.98 18.28 5.06
C MET A 100 -14.03 19.50 5.00
N ASP A 101 -14.27 20.39 4.03
CA ASP A 101 -13.53 21.64 3.77
C ASP A 101 -12.13 21.52 3.14
N VAL A 102 -11.77 20.38 2.56
CA VAL A 102 -10.54 20.29 1.75
C VAL A 102 -10.69 21.09 0.45
N ILE A 103 -10.04 22.26 0.43
CA ILE A 103 -9.98 23.18 -0.73
C ILE A 103 -8.96 22.76 -1.80
N TYR A 104 -8.08 21.80 -1.52
CA TYR A 104 -7.13 21.24 -2.49
C TYR A 104 -6.57 19.88 -2.06
N THR A 105 -6.12 19.06 -3.01
CA THR A 105 -5.42 17.79 -2.78
C THR A 105 -4.05 17.80 -3.47
N PRO A 106 -2.94 17.70 -2.73
CA PRO A 106 -1.59 17.64 -3.31
C PRO A 106 -1.19 16.24 -3.77
N VAL A 107 -2.12 15.28 -3.73
CA VAL A 107 -1.92 13.89 -4.12
C VAL A 107 -3.02 13.49 -5.12
N PRO A 108 -2.66 12.88 -6.26
CA PRO A 108 -3.60 12.25 -7.18
C PRO A 108 -4.54 11.30 -6.46
N GLY A 109 -5.80 11.30 -6.86
CA GLY A 109 -6.68 10.23 -6.42
C GLY A 109 -7.77 9.94 -7.42
N HIS A 110 -8.31 8.74 -7.25
CA HIS A 110 -9.23 8.12 -8.16
C HIS A 110 -10.60 8.82 -8.09
N CYS A 111 -11.16 9.14 -9.25
CA CYS A 111 -12.54 9.58 -9.38
C CYS A 111 -13.44 8.35 -9.49
N GLY A 112 -14.03 7.95 -8.37
CA GLY A 112 -15.00 6.88 -8.32
C GLY A 112 -16.19 7.10 -9.26
N GLY A 113 -16.84 6.01 -9.67
CA GLY A 113 -17.95 6.04 -10.62
C GLY A 113 -17.52 5.99 -12.09
N PHE A 114 -16.23 5.75 -12.34
CA PHE A 114 -15.63 5.63 -13.68
C PHE A 114 -14.68 4.41 -13.84
N GLY A 115 -14.47 3.58 -12.81
CA GLY A 115 -13.56 2.41 -12.82
C GLY A 115 -14.17 1.16 -12.18
N SER A 116 -13.74 -0.05 -12.60
CA SER A 116 -14.33 -1.36 -12.25
C SER A 116 -15.80 -1.60 -12.69
N ILE A 117 -16.17 -2.87 -12.95
CA ILE A 117 -17.55 -3.28 -13.30
C ILE A 117 -18.57 -2.77 -12.25
N VAL A 118 -18.10 -2.65 -11.01
CA VAL A 118 -18.90 -2.25 -9.85
C VAL A 118 -19.14 -0.74 -9.79
N GLU A 119 -18.20 0.12 -10.22
CA GLU A 119 -18.46 1.58 -10.30
C GLU A 119 -18.94 2.04 -11.69
N ARG A 120 -18.87 1.19 -12.72
CA ARG A 120 -19.37 1.49 -14.08
C ARG A 120 -20.88 1.36 -14.23
N VAL A 121 -21.61 0.97 -13.21
CA VAL A 121 -23.07 0.76 -13.32
C VAL A 121 -23.75 2.06 -13.76
N GLY A 122 -24.15 2.10 -15.03
CA GLY A 122 -24.75 3.29 -15.66
C GLY A 122 -23.78 4.30 -16.28
N ARG A 123 -22.47 4.06 -16.30
CA ARG A 123 -21.45 4.94 -16.91
C ARG A 123 -20.40 4.13 -17.68
N GLY A 124 -20.22 4.43 -18.97
CA GLY A 124 -19.15 3.79 -19.75
C GLY A 124 -17.76 4.29 -19.36
N MET A 125 -16.72 3.63 -19.89
CA MET A 125 -15.33 4.01 -19.66
C MET A 125 -15.06 5.47 -20.07
N VAL A 126 -14.17 6.14 -19.36
CA VAL A 126 -13.78 7.51 -19.68
C VAL A 126 -12.99 7.52 -20.97
N ARG A 127 -13.47 8.30 -21.94
CA ARG A 127 -12.87 8.44 -23.26
C ARG A 127 -12.03 9.71 -23.37
N SER A 128 -12.52 10.81 -22.83
CA SER A 128 -11.88 12.11 -22.91
C SER A 128 -12.26 12.94 -21.70
N VAL A 129 -11.32 13.78 -21.27
CA VAL A 129 -11.52 14.75 -20.19
C VAL A 129 -11.09 16.13 -20.68
N ALA A 130 -11.72 17.17 -20.14
CA ALA A 130 -11.33 18.56 -20.34
C ALA A 130 -11.45 19.32 -19.02
N CYS A 131 -10.41 20.08 -18.68
CA CYS A 131 -10.37 20.90 -17.47
C CYS A 131 -10.53 22.38 -17.86
N GLY A 132 -11.50 23.04 -17.25
CA GLY A 132 -11.69 24.48 -17.34
C GLY A 132 -11.01 25.22 -16.19
N LYS A 133 -11.45 26.45 -15.94
CA LYS A 133 -10.95 27.25 -14.81
C LYS A 133 -11.27 26.58 -13.47
N GLU A 134 -12.53 26.20 -13.29
CA GLU A 134 -13.11 25.69 -12.03
C GLU A 134 -14.13 24.56 -12.30
N PHE A 135 -13.99 23.84 -13.42
CA PHE A 135 -14.87 22.72 -13.78
C PHE A 135 -14.11 21.65 -14.56
N THR A 136 -14.57 20.41 -14.47
CA THR A 136 -14.05 19.27 -15.23
C THR A 136 -15.20 18.66 -16.02
N ILE A 137 -15.00 18.43 -17.32
CA ILE A 137 -15.97 17.77 -18.19
C ILE A 137 -15.39 16.41 -18.58
N VAL A 138 -16.21 15.37 -18.44
CA VAL A 138 -15.85 13.99 -18.73
C VAL A 138 -16.79 13.46 -19.81
N ALA A 139 -16.22 12.93 -20.90
CA ALA A 139 -16.95 12.22 -21.94
C ALA A 139 -16.65 10.73 -21.84
N THR A 140 -17.70 9.91 -21.77
CA THR A 140 -17.61 8.46 -21.64
C THR A 140 -18.06 7.75 -22.92
N TYR A 141 -17.65 6.50 -23.08
CA TYR A 141 -18.30 5.60 -24.01
C TYR A 141 -19.75 5.30 -23.58
N PRO A 142 -20.62 4.86 -24.50
CA PRO A 142 -21.91 4.32 -24.10
C PRO A 142 -21.72 3.16 -23.12
N TYR A 143 -22.64 3.06 -22.16
CA TYR A 143 -22.62 1.95 -21.21
C TYR A 143 -23.14 0.68 -21.90
N GLU A 144 -22.27 -0.33 -22.04
CA GLU A 144 -22.60 -1.63 -22.63
C GLU A 144 -22.68 -2.75 -21.57
N GLY A 145 -22.93 -2.40 -20.31
CA GLY A 145 -22.95 -3.34 -19.19
C GLY A 145 -24.35 -3.82 -18.78
N PRO A 146 -24.41 -4.73 -17.77
CA PRO A 146 -25.68 -5.26 -17.24
C PRO A 146 -26.52 -4.16 -16.56
N SER A 147 -27.83 -4.40 -16.39
CA SER A 147 -28.69 -3.45 -15.66
C SER A 147 -28.22 -3.29 -14.21
N GLU A 148 -28.55 -2.15 -13.60
CA GLU A 148 -28.13 -1.80 -12.23
C GLU A 148 -28.42 -2.90 -11.21
N HIS A 149 -29.59 -3.53 -11.32
CA HIS A 149 -30.00 -4.63 -10.44
C HIS A 149 -29.09 -5.86 -10.56
N VAL A 150 -28.67 -6.19 -11.78
CA VAL A 150 -27.79 -7.35 -12.04
C VAL A 150 -26.38 -7.04 -11.55
N ALA A 151 -25.90 -5.81 -11.76
CA ALA A 151 -24.60 -5.40 -11.26
C ALA A 151 -24.53 -5.38 -9.73
N LYS A 152 -25.58 -4.90 -9.05
CA LYS A 152 -25.70 -4.94 -7.58
C LYS A 152 -25.64 -6.37 -7.04
N LYS A 153 -26.33 -7.32 -7.67
CA LYS A 153 -26.28 -8.73 -7.27
C LYS A 153 -24.88 -9.33 -7.44
N LEU A 154 -24.21 -9.02 -8.54
CA LEU A 154 -22.83 -9.48 -8.77
C LEU A 154 -21.86 -8.89 -7.73
N MET A 155 -22.06 -7.63 -7.33
CA MET A 155 -21.30 -6.98 -6.27
C MET A 155 -21.49 -7.68 -4.92
N GLU A 156 -22.74 -7.90 -4.52
CA GLU A 156 -23.05 -8.62 -3.27
C GLU A 156 -22.40 -10.01 -3.26
N GLU A 157 -22.39 -10.70 -4.40
CA GLU A 157 -21.75 -12.01 -4.56
C GLU A 157 -20.21 -11.94 -4.48
N GLU A 158 -19.59 -10.93 -5.08
CA GLU A 158 -18.13 -10.71 -4.98
C GLU A 158 -17.69 -10.32 -3.57
N ASP A 159 -18.43 -9.43 -2.89
CA ASP A 159 -18.17 -9.03 -1.51
C ASP A 159 -18.28 -10.23 -0.55
N LEU A 160 -19.30 -11.08 -0.75
CA LEU A 160 -19.44 -12.34 -0.02
C LEU A 160 -18.22 -13.26 -0.24
N ARG A 161 -17.78 -13.45 -1.49
CA ARG A 161 -16.60 -14.26 -1.79
C ARG A 161 -15.31 -13.69 -1.19
N ALA A 162 -15.15 -12.37 -1.21
CA ALA A 162 -13.99 -11.71 -0.62
C ALA A 162 -13.97 -11.88 0.90
N GLU A 163 -15.12 -11.71 1.55
CA GLU A 163 -15.24 -11.91 3.00
C GLU A 163 -15.03 -13.38 3.40
N GLU A 164 -15.60 -14.33 2.64
CA GLU A 164 -15.33 -15.76 2.84
C GLU A 164 -13.84 -16.10 2.73
N ALA A 165 -13.12 -15.49 1.76
CA ALA A 165 -11.69 -15.68 1.61
C ALA A 165 -10.90 -15.12 2.81
N ARG A 166 -11.29 -13.95 3.33
CA ARG A 166 -10.67 -13.35 4.53
C ARG A 166 -10.89 -14.22 5.77
N ILE A 167 -12.11 -14.70 5.98
CA ILE A 167 -12.43 -15.61 7.10
C ILE A 167 -11.56 -16.88 7.00
N ARG A 168 -11.43 -17.46 5.80
CA ARG A 168 -10.58 -18.65 5.58
C ARG A 168 -9.11 -18.37 5.91
N GLU A 169 -8.57 -17.24 5.50
CA GLU A 169 -7.18 -16.85 5.82
C GLU A 169 -6.97 -16.68 7.33
N ASP A 170 -7.93 -16.07 8.04
CA ASP A 170 -7.88 -15.91 9.49
C ASP A 170 -8.00 -17.26 10.22
N GLU A 171 -8.88 -18.16 9.76
CA GLU A 171 -8.98 -19.52 10.29
C GLU A 171 -7.67 -20.31 10.11
N GLU A 172 -7.04 -20.23 8.94
CA GLU A 172 -5.74 -20.85 8.68
C GLU A 172 -4.65 -20.29 9.59
N LYS A 173 -4.63 -18.97 9.81
CA LYS A 173 -3.68 -18.32 10.71
C LYS A 173 -3.89 -18.76 12.16
N MET A 174 -5.14 -18.79 12.62
CA MET A 174 -5.50 -19.26 13.96
C MET A 174 -5.14 -20.75 14.16
N ALA A 175 -5.33 -21.59 13.14
CA ALA A 175 -4.93 -22.99 13.18
C ALA A 175 -3.40 -23.16 13.28
N LYS A 176 -2.63 -22.37 12.52
CA LYS A 176 -1.15 -22.37 12.61
C LYS A 176 -0.67 -21.91 13.98
N GLU A 177 -1.25 -20.84 14.54
CA GLU A 177 -0.92 -20.37 15.89
C GLU A 177 -1.28 -21.38 16.98
N ALA A 178 -2.41 -22.07 16.85
CA ALA A 178 -2.81 -23.13 17.77
C ALA A 178 -1.88 -24.34 17.70
N ALA A 179 -1.46 -24.75 16.48
CA ALA A 179 -0.49 -25.82 16.27
C ALA A 179 0.88 -25.46 16.86
N GLU A 180 1.34 -24.21 16.69
CA GLU A 180 2.60 -23.73 17.27
C GLU A 180 2.54 -23.71 18.81
N LYS A 181 1.46 -23.16 19.39
CA LYS A 181 1.24 -23.20 20.85
C LYS A 181 1.20 -24.63 21.38
N LYS A 182 0.63 -25.57 20.63
CA LYS A 182 0.62 -26.99 20.99
C LYS A 182 2.03 -27.59 20.94
N ARG A 183 2.81 -27.30 19.89
CA ARG A 183 4.21 -27.75 19.76
C ARG A 183 5.07 -27.27 20.94
N ILE A 184 4.97 -25.98 21.30
CA ILE A 184 5.69 -25.40 22.44
C ILE A 184 5.28 -26.11 23.75
N LYS A 185 3.98 -26.34 23.96
CA LYS A 185 3.49 -27.06 25.15
C LYS A 185 3.98 -28.51 25.21
N ASP A 186 4.02 -29.19 24.08
CA ASP A 186 4.50 -30.57 24.00
C ASP A 186 6.02 -30.66 24.26
N GLU A 187 6.81 -29.70 23.74
CA GLU A 187 8.23 -29.55 24.02
C GLU A 187 8.52 -29.25 25.51
N GLU A 188 7.78 -28.31 26.13
CA GLU A 188 7.90 -28.01 27.56
C GLU A 188 7.57 -29.24 28.43
N LYS A 189 6.53 -29.98 28.06
CA LYS A 189 6.11 -31.20 28.78
C LYS A 189 7.17 -32.30 28.65
N ALA A 190 7.76 -32.48 27.48
CA ALA A 190 8.87 -33.41 27.25
C ALA A 190 10.11 -33.03 28.06
N ALA A 191 10.50 -31.73 28.05
CA ALA A 191 11.62 -31.23 28.83
C ALA A 191 11.42 -31.42 30.35
N ARG A 192 10.19 -31.21 30.84
CA ARG A 192 9.85 -31.46 32.26
C ARG A 192 9.94 -32.93 32.63
N LEU A 193 9.53 -33.84 31.72
CA LEU A 193 9.63 -35.28 31.94
C LEU A 193 11.10 -35.74 31.98
N ALA A 194 11.92 -35.24 31.06
CA ALA A 194 13.36 -35.53 31.01
C ALA A 194 14.08 -35.06 32.30
N ARG A 195 13.79 -33.85 32.79
CA ARG A 195 14.32 -33.38 34.09
C ARG A 195 13.92 -34.28 35.26
N ARG A 196 12.69 -34.83 35.24
CA ARG A 196 12.21 -35.74 36.28
C ARG A 196 12.87 -37.13 36.20
N GLN A 197 13.18 -37.61 35.01
CA GLN A 197 13.98 -38.83 34.80
C GLN A 197 15.42 -38.64 35.26
N GLN A 198 16.09 -37.57 34.83
CA GLN A 198 17.44 -37.24 35.30
C GLN A 198 17.51 -37.11 36.82
N GLY A 199 16.52 -36.46 37.45
CA GLY A 199 16.45 -36.37 38.92
C GLY A 199 16.23 -37.72 39.62
N ARG A 200 15.50 -38.65 38.99
CA ARG A 200 15.33 -40.02 39.52
C ARG A 200 16.59 -40.86 39.34
N GLU A 201 17.25 -40.76 38.20
CA GLU A 201 18.52 -41.45 37.92
C GLU A 201 19.63 -40.97 38.85
N ALA A 202 19.74 -39.65 39.09
CA ALA A 202 20.67 -39.09 40.06
C ALA A 202 20.37 -39.56 41.50
N ALA A 203 19.10 -39.66 41.89
CA ALA A 203 18.71 -40.17 43.20
C ALA A 203 19.00 -41.68 43.36
N LEU A 204 18.80 -42.49 42.31
CA LEU A 204 19.17 -43.91 42.32
C LEU A 204 20.70 -44.12 42.34
N ALA A 205 21.47 -43.24 41.69
CA ALA A 205 22.93 -43.26 41.75
C ALA A 205 23.48 -42.90 43.15
N LEU A 206 22.72 -42.17 43.96
CA LEU A 206 23.04 -41.87 45.36
C LEU A 206 22.66 -43.00 46.32
N ASP A 207 21.65 -43.82 46.00
CA ASP A 207 21.18 -44.95 46.82
C ASP A 207 22.01 -46.22 46.57
N ASN A 208 22.45 -46.45 45.33
CA ASN A 208 23.45 -47.47 45.00
C ASN A 208 24.86 -46.91 45.19
N GLY A 209 25.30 -46.82 46.44
CA GLY A 209 26.67 -46.41 46.76
C GLY A 209 27.73 -47.26 46.04
N THR A 210 28.35 -46.68 45.01
CA THR A 210 29.73 -46.99 44.64
C THR A 210 30.52 -45.70 44.70
N ALA A 211 31.23 -45.53 45.81
CA ALA A 211 32.37 -44.64 45.87
C ALA A 211 33.46 -45.25 44.97
N GLU A 212 33.69 -44.66 43.80
CA GLU A 212 35.00 -44.75 43.16
C GLU A 212 35.40 -43.38 42.60
N ASP A 213 36.62 -43.03 42.98
CA ASP A 213 37.43 -41.90 42.53
C ASP A 213 37.41 -41.72 41.02
N ALA A 214 37.33 -40.46 40.58
CA ALA A 214 38.03 -40.01 39.39
C ALA A 214 38.35 -38.51 39.50
N THR A 215 39.47 -38.22 40.15
CA THR A 215 40.26 -37.01 39.92
C THR A 215 40.92 -37.10 38.55
N VAL A 216 40.57 -36.25 37.57
CA VAL A 216 41.47 -35.87 36.47
C VAL A 216 41.22 -34.43 36.02
N ASN A 217 42.27 -33.62 36.13
CA ASN A 217 42.47 -32.27 35.59
C ASN A 217 42.02 -32.10 34.12
N ASN A 218 41.46 -30.93 33.78
CA ASN A 218 42.03 -30.13 32.69
C ASN A 218 41.66 -28.63 32.77
N GLN A 219 42.62 -27.81 32.36
CA GLN A 219 42.75 -26.36 32.56
C GLN A 219 41.59 -25.49 32.04
N PRO A 220 41.43 -24.25 32.54
CA PRO A 220 40.51 -23.27 31.96
C PRO A 220 41.18 -22.58 30.77
N ASP A 221 40.62 -22.75 29.57
CA ASP A 221 41.02 -21.93 28.43
C ASP A 221 40.09 -20.72 28.30
N ALA A 222 40.71 -19.55 28.33
CA ALA A 222 40.05 -18.27 28.24
C ALA A 222 39.92 -17.85 26.78
N SER A 223 38.69 -17.77 26.25
CA SER A 223 38.37 -16.84 25.15
C SER A 223 36.87 -16.73 24.88
N LEU A 224 36.46 -15.50 24.52
CA LEU A 224 35.14 -15.03 24.05
C LEU A 224 34.15 -14.66 25.18
N ILE A 225 34.27 -13.49 25.81
CA ILE A 225 33.99 -12.12 25.31
C ILE A 225 32.53 -11.92 24.88
N LEU A 226 31.76 -11.36 25.83
CA LEU A 226 30.86 -10.20 25.75
C LEU A 226 29.99 -10.00 24.49
N ASP A 227 28.67 -10.02 24.71
CA ASP A 227 27.65 -9.03 24.24
C ASP A 227 26.27 -9.68 24.36
N LYS A 228 25.17 -9.12 24.88
CA LYS A 228 24.74 -7.76 25.24
C LYS A 228 23.58 -7.92 26.22
N ASN A 229 23.62 -7.26 27.37
CA ASN A 229 22.39 -6.72 27.97
C ASN A 229 22.76 -5.65 29.00
N MET A 230 22.61 -4.38 28.62
CA MET A 230 22.04 -3.29 29.44
C MET A 230 22.20 -1.94 28.75
N GLY A 231 21.06 -1.34 28.39
CA GLY A 231 20.75 0.08 28.62
C GLY A 231 21.47 1.13 27.78
N SER A 232 20.71 1.76 26.88
CA SER A 232 20.88 3.20 26.63
C SER A 232 19.60 3.94 27.02
N ARG A 233 19.68 4.62 28.17
CA ARG A 233 18.81 5.72 28.60
C ARG A 233 19.74 6.85 29.03
N LYS A 234 19.75 7.94 28.27
CA LYS A 234 20.00 9.37 28.58
C LYS A 234 19.68 10.11 27.26
N GLY A 235 18.90 11.17 27.14
CA GLY A 235 18.56 12.26 28.06
C GLY A 235 19.29 13.54 27.64
N ALA A 236 18.54 14.46 27.01
CA ALA A 236 18.78 15.91 26.78
C ALA A 236 19.89 16.37 25.82
N GLU A 237 19.50 16.89 24.65
CA GLU A 237 19.46 18.34 24.31
C GLU A 237 18.39 18.56 23.22
#